data_AF-A0A952HXK1-F1
#
_entry.id   AF-A0A952HXK1-F1
#
_cell.length_a   1.000
_cell.length_b   1.000
_cell.length_c   1.000
_cell.angle_alpha   90.00
_cell.angle_beta   90.00
_cell.angle_gamma   90.00
#
_symmetry.space_group_name_H-M   'P 1'
#
loop_
_entity.id
_entity.type
_entity.pdbx_description
1 polymer ?
#
loop_
_entity_poly.entity_id
_entity_poly.type
_entity_poly.pdbx_seq_one_letter_code
_entity_poly.pdbx_strand_id
1 'polypeptide(L)' 'KTTLTNRESEVLTLIANGYTRKEVGDALKISHNTASCHVSHIYEKLEISTIAEATHAAIRLGIL' A
#
# COMPACT_ATOMS: atom_id res chain seq x y z
N LYS A 1 12.33 -7.27 -10.91
CA LYS A 1 11.69 -7.72 -9.66
C LYS A 1 11.56 -6.48 -8.78
N THR A 2 10.40 -5.82 -8.77
CA THR A 2 10.22 -4.57 -8.03
C THR A 2 10.07 -4.92 -6.55
N THR A 3 11.14 -4.76 -5.78
CA THR A 3 11.13 -5.05 -4.34
C THR A 3 10.52 -3.84 -3.62
N LEU A 4 9.37 -4.05 -2.97
CA LEU A 4 8.82 -3.05 -2.06
C LEU A 4 9.71 -2.95 -0.82
N THR A 5 9.84 -1.73 -0.29
CA THR A 5 10.44 -1.54 1.04
C THR A 5 9.50 -2.09 2.11
N ASN A 6 10.03 -2.40 3.31
CA ASN A 6 9.20 -2.88 4.43
C ASN A 6 8.00 -1.95 4.69
N ARG A 7 8.23 -0.63 4.62
CA ARG A 7 7.19 0.36 4.85
C ARG A 7 6.12 0.37 3.75
N GLU A 8 6.52 0.16 2.50
CA GLU A 8 5.57 0.04 1.39
C GLU A 8 4.76 -1.25 1.46
N SER A 9 5.36 -2.35 1.92
CA SER A 9 4.63 -3.59 2.18
C SER A 9 3.57 -3.42 3.28
N GLU A 10 3.91 -2.76 4.40
CA GLU A 10 2.94 -2.43 5.46
C GLU A 10 1.76 -1.60 4.93
N VAL A 11 2.06 -0.56 4.14
CA VAL A 11 1.04 0.30 3.52
C VAL A 11 0.17 -0.50 2.56
N LEU A 12 0.77 -1.36 1.72
CA LEU A 12 0.05 -2.20 0.77
C LEU A 12 -0.88 -3.19 1.49
N THR A 13 -0.42 -3.84 2.56
CA THR A 13 -1.24 -4.74 3.36
C THR A 13 -2.45 -4.02 3.96
N LEU A 14 -2.28 -2.82 4.52
CA LEU A 14 -3.41 -2.06 5.07
C LEU A 14 -4.43 -1.67 3.98
N ILE A 15 -3.97 -1.21 2.82
CA ILE A 15 -4.86 -0.84 1.72
C ILE A 15 -5.59 -2.08 1.15
N ALA A 16 -4.90 -3.21 1.05
CA ALA A 16 -5.49 -4.48 0.63
C ALA A 16 -6.58 -4.97 1.61
N ASN A 17 -6.46 -4.62 2.90
CA ASN A 17 -7.50 -4.87 3.91
C ASN A 17 -8.65 -3.83 3.89
N GLY A 18 -8.64 -2.87 2.96
CA GLY A 18 -9.71 -1.88 2.80
C GLY A 18 -9.54 -0.60 3.61
N TYR A 19 -8.37 -0.38 4.22
CA TYR A 19 -8.11 0.85 4.97
C TYR A 19 -7.98 2.05 4.01
N THR A 20 -8.55 3.18 4.41
CA THR A 20 -8.36 4.46 3.72
C THR A 20 -6.95 5.01 3.97
N ARG A 21 -6.48 5.90 3.09
CA ARG A 21 -5.16 6.57 3.25
C ARG A 21 -5.02 7.31 4.58
N LYS A 22 -6.14 7.78 5.14
CA LYS A 22 -6.17 8.44 6.45
C LYS A 22 -5.93 7.43 7.57
N GLU A 23 -6.67 6.33 7.56
CA GLU A 23 -6.52 5.26 8.56
C GLU A 23 -5.16 4.58 8.46
N VAL A 24 -4.58 4.46 7.26
CA VAL A 24 -3.19 4.01 7.06
C VAL A 24 -2.23 4.97 7.76
N GLY A 25 -2.42 6.28 7.61
CA GLY A 25 -1.62 7.29 8.29
C GLY A 25 -1.70 7.15 9.81
N ASP A 26 -2.91 7.01 10.34
CA ASP A 26 -3.16 6.84 11.77
C ASP A 26 -2.53 5.54 12.31
N ALA A 27 -2.73 4.41 11.62
CA ALA A 27 -2.19 3.10 12.00
C ALA A 27 -0.65 3.09 12.00
N LEU A 28 -0.04 3.77 11.03
CA LEU A 28 1.40 3.80 10.84
C LEU A 28 2.08 5.00 11.54
N LYS A 29 1.31 5.85 12.23
CA LYS A 29 1.79 7.09 12.89
C LYS A 29 2.52 8.05 11.94
N ILE A 30 1.98 8.25 10.75
CA ILE A 30 2.47 9.20 9.73
C ILE A 30 1.35 10.11 9.26
N SER A 31 1.69 11.21 8.61
CA SER A 31 0.66 12.10 8.06
C SER A 31 -0.12 11.42 6.92
N HIS A 32 -1.39 11.81 6.74
CA HIS A 32 -2.20 11.40 5.59
C HIS A 32 -1.49 11.66 4.25
N ASN A 33 -0.78 12.79 4.12
CA ASN A 33 -0.02 13.10 2.90
C ASN A 33 1.13 12.11 2.68
N THR A 34 1.84 11.73 3.75
CA THR A 34 2.90 10.72 3.68
C THR A 34 2.33 9.36 3.28
N ALA A 35 1.20 8.94 3.86
CA ALA A 35 0.53 7.72 3.47
C ALA A 35 0.11 7.75 1.99
N SER A 36 -0.48 8.86 1.52
CA SER A 36 -0.85 9.03 0.11
C SER A 36 0.35 8.95 -0.83
N CYS A 37 1.50 9.51 -0.44
CA CYS A 37 2.74 9.43 -1.20
C CYS A 37 3.22 7.97 -1.32
N HIS A 38 3.21 7.21 -0.22
CA HIS A 38 3.51 5.77 -0.27
C HIS A 38 2.56 5.02 -1.21
N VAL A 39 1.25 5.28 -1.17
CA VAL A 39 0.29 4.65 -2.09
C VAL A 39 0.64 4.92 -3.54
N SER A 40 0.93 6.17 -3.89
CA SER A 40 1.28 6.55 -5.26
C SER A 40 2.53 5.82 -5.74
N HIS A 41 3.59 5.78 -4.92
CA HIS A 41 4.82 5.07 -5.28
C HIS A 41 4.61 3.56 -5.40
N ILE A 42 3.79 2.95 -4.54
CA ILE A 42 3.44 1.53 -4.64
C ILE A 42 2.70 1.25 -5.94
N TYR A 43 1.73 2.10 -6.28
CA TYR A 43 0.92 1.94 -7.48
C TYR A 43 1.78 2.06 -8.75
N GLU A 44 2.69 3.03 -8.77
CA GLU A 44 3.67 3.18 -9.85
C GLU A 44 4.62 1.98 -9.95
N LYS A 45 5.19 1.52 -8.82
CA LYS A 45 6.12 0.37 -8.78
C LYS A 45 5.48 -0.95 -9.21
N LEU A 46 4.20 -1.13 -8.92
CA LEU A 46 3.45 -2.34 -9.23
C LEU A 46 2.65 -2.23 -10.54
N GLU A 47 2.66 -1.06 -11.18
CA GLU A 47 1.90 -0.74 -12.38
C GLU A 47 0.39 -1.01 -12.22
N ILE A 48 -0.17 -0.56 -11.08
CA ILE A 48 -1.58 -0.75 -10.73
C ILE A 48 -2.29 0.58 -10.54
N SER A 49 -3.62 0.57 -10.65
CA SER A 49 -4.47 1.75 -10.59
C SER A 49 -5.60 1.62 -9.56
N THR A 50 -5.91 0.41 -9.12
CA THR A 50 -7.10 0.13 -8.30
C THR A 50 -6.78 -0.59 -7.00
N ILE A 51 -7.66 -0.46 -6.01
CA ILE A 51 -7.55 -1.18 -4.74
C ILE A 51 -7.70 -2.70 -4.94
N ALA A 52 -8.47 -3.13 -5.95
CA ALA A 52 -8.62 -4.54 -6.29
C ALA A 52 -7.30 -5.12 -6.80
N GLU A 53 -6.59 -4.40 -7.67
CA GLU A 53 -5.25 -4.79 -8.13
C GLU A 53 -4.23 -4.77 -6.99
N ALA A 54 -4.31 -3.79 -6.07
CA ALA A 54 -3.46 -3.74 -4.88
C ALA A 54 -3.68 -4.97 -3.97
N THR A 55 -4.95 -5.35 -3.76
CA THR A 55 -5.31 -6.55 -2.98
C THR A 55 -4.77 -7.80 -3.64
N HIS A 56 -4.97 -7.94 -4.95
CA HIS A 56 -4.45 -9.07 -5.71
C HIS A 56 -2.92 -9.12 -5.71
N ALA A 57 -2.24 -7.97 -5.79
CA ALA A 57 -0.79 -7.89 -5.67
C ALA A 57 -0.30 -8.30 -4.29
N ALA A 58 -0.97 -7.87 -3.21
CA ALA A 58 -0.62 -8.26 -1.84
C ALA A 58 -0.71 -9.79 -1.63
N ILE A 59 -1.75 -10.44 -2.19
CA ILE A 59 -1.89 -11.91 -2.20
C ILE A 59 -0.74 -12.57 -2.96
N ARG A 60 -0.40 -12.09 -4.16
CA ARG A 60 0.73 -12.64 -4.95
C ARG A 60 2.07 -12.49 -4.25
N LEU A 61 2.22 -11.45 -3.45
CA LEU A 61 3.42 -11.18 -2.65
C LEU A 61 3.45 -11.96 -1.33
N GLY A 62 2.36 -12.62 -0.94
CA GLY A 62 2.25 -13.39 0.31
C GLY A 62 2.27 -12.54 1.57
N ILE A 63 1.82 -11.28 1.47
CA ILE A 63 1.75 -10.33 2.60
C ILE A 63 0.31 -10.05 3.06
N LEU A 64 -0.65 -10.78 2.48
CA LEU A 64 -2.07 -10.83 2.83
C LEU A 64 -2.47 -12.32 2.88
#